data_AF-A0A356AX68-F1
#
_entry.id   AF-A0A356AX68-F1
#
_cell.length_a   1.000
_cell.length_b   1.000
_cell.length_c   1.000
_cell.angle_alpha   90.00
_cell.angle_beta   90.00
_cell.angle_gamma   90.00
#
_symmetry.space_group_name_H-M   'P 1'
#
loop_
_entity.id
_entity.type
_entity.pdbx_description
1 polymer ?
#
loop_
_entity_poly.entity_id
_entity_poly.type
_entity_poly.pdbx_seq_one_letter_code
_entity_poly.pdbx_strand_id
1 'polypeptide(L)' 'MKSRTASERVNKRILNDYGLEYSHTRGKKRLSWWSLIHSVNVHLDARLKVSGFNFISLIEESMCKAA' A
#
# COMPACT_ATOMS: atom_id res chain seq x y z
N MET A 1 13.94 -15.06 19.40
CA MET A 1 12.73 -14.44 18.85
C MET A 1 12.94 -14.20 17.36
N LYS A 2 12.35 -15.01 16.46
CA LYS A 2 12.50 -14.82 15.01
C LYS A 2 11.59 -13.68 14.55
N SER A 3 12.10 -12.45 14.61
CA SER A 3 11.46 -11.31 13.96
C SER A 3 11.61 -11.45 12.45
N ARG A 4 10.54 -11.23 11.69
CA ARG A 4 10.61 -11.20 10.23
C ARG A 4 11.45 -10.00 9.79
N THR A 5 12.32 -10.22 8.82
CA THR A 5 13.10 -9.15 8.20
C THR A 5 12.18 -8.16 7.49
N ALA A 6 12.67 -6.95 7.22
CA ALA A 6 11.90 -5.94 6.50
C ALA A 6 11.41 -6.47 5.14
N SER A 7 12.28 -7.18 4.42
CA SER A 7 11.97 -7.77 3.12
C SER A 7 10.87 -8.85 3.22
N GLU A 8 10.91 -9.72 4.24
CA GLU A 8 9.86 -10.72 4.46
C GLU A 8 8.50 -10.08 4.76
N ARG A 9 8.49 -8.95 5.48
CA ARG A 9 7.25 -8.21 5.78
C ARG A 9 6.67 -7.57 4.52
N VAL A 10 7.52 -6.96 3.68
CA VAL A 10 7.09 -6.37 2.40
C VAL A 10 6.58 -7.44 1.45
N ASN A 11 7.30 -8.56 1.31
CA ASN A 11 6.86 -9.68 0.47
C ASN A 11 5.53 -10.26 0.93
N LYS A 12 5.31 -10.39 2.26
CA LYS A 12 4.02 -10.85 2.76
C LYS A 12 2.88 -9.91 2.34
N ARG A 13 3.08 -8.58 2.43
CA ARG A 13 2.09 -7.59 2.00
C ARG A 13 1.79 -7.68 0.49
N ILE A 14 2.83 -7.73 -0.33
CA ILE A 14 2.68 -7.77 -1.79
C ILE A 14 1.99 -9.07 -2.24
N LEU A 15 2.46 -10.21 -1.75
CA LEU A 15 1.99 -11.52 -2.21
C LEU A 15 0.63 -11.90 -1.62
N ASN A 16 0.45 -11.70 -0.31
CA ASN A 16 -0.75 -12.14 0.41
C ASN A 16 -1.75 -10.99 0.60
N ASP A 17 -1.36 -9.91 1.27
CA ASP A 17 -2.31 -8.86 1.68
C ASP A 17 -2.92 -8.12 0.48
N TYR A 18 -2.12 -7.87 -0.56
CA TYR A 18 -2.59 -7.32 -1.84
C TYR A 18 -2.98 -8.41 -2.86
N GLY A 19 -2.81 -9.69 -2.51
CA GLY A 19 -3.29 -10.82 -3.30
C GLY A 19 -2.59 -11.02 -4.64
N LEU A 20 -1.35 -10.54 -4.84
CA LEU A 20 -0.63 -10.74 -6.10
C LEU A 20 -0.44 -12.22 -6.42
N GLU A 21 -0.26 -13.06 -5.40
CA GLU A 21 -0.14 -14.51 -5.57
C GLU A 21 -1.45 -15.15 -6.06
N TYR A 22 -2.60 -14.69 -5.53
CA TYR A 22 -3.93 -15.15 -5.90
C TYR A 22 -4.45 -14.56 -7.21
N SER A 23 -3.87 -13.44 -7.66
CA SER A 23 -4.29 -12.76 -8.91
C SER A 23 -4.00 -13.57 -10.17
N HIS A 24 -3.24 -14.68 -10.07
CA HIS A 24 -2.84 -15.55 -11.17
C HIS A 24 -2.25 -14.79 -12.38
N THR A 25 -1.67 -13.61 -12.18
CA THR A 25 -1.00 -12.86 -13.24
C THR A 25 0.32 -13.54 -13.64
N ARG A 26 0.23 -14.58 -14.46
CA ARG A 26 1.35 -15.46 -14.89
C ARG A 26 2.30 -14.84 -15.94
N GLY A 27 2.35 -13.52 -16.07
CA GLY A 27 3.20 -12.83 -17.04
C GLY A 27 4.27 -11.97 -16.37
N LYS A 28 5.54 -12.13 -16.77
CA LYS A 28 6.68 -11.36 -16.20
C LYS A 28 6.42 -9.84 -16.18
N LYS A 29 5.87 -9.29 -17.27
CA LYS A 29 5.54 -7.86 -17.38
C LYS A 29 4.43 -7.44 -16.41
N ARG A 30 3.35 -8.23 -16.32
CA ARG A 30 2.21 -7.94 -15.44
C ARG A 30 2.58 -8.06 -13.98
N LEU A 31 3.34 -9.08 -13.61
CA LEU A 31 3.82 -9.27 -12.24
C LEU A 31 4.74 -8.13 -11.80
N SER A 32 5.66 -7.69 -12.68
CA SER A 32 6.49 -6.52 -12.42
C SER A 32 5.66 -5.24 -12.22
N TRP A 33 4.69 -4.99 -13.11
CA TRP A 33 3.79 -3.84 -12.99
C TRP A 33 3.00 -3.84 -11.68
N TRP A 34 2.34 -4.95 -11.34
CA TRP A 34 1.55 -5.05 -10.12
C TRP A 34 2.42 -4.98 -8.87
N SER A 35 3.60 -5.62 -8.87
CA SER A 35 4.57 -5.49 -7.78
C SER A 35 4.98 -4.04 -7.53
N LEU A 36 5.16 -3.25 -8.60
CA LEU A 36 5.47 -1.82 -8.50
C LEU A 36 4.32 -1.03 -7.87
N ILE A 37 3.08 -1.23 -8.34
CA ILE A 37 1.88 -0.58 -7.77
C ILE A 37 1.71 -0.92 -6.29
N HIS A 38 1.84 -2.20 -5.93
CA HIS A 38 1.75 -2.61 -4.53
C HIS A 38 2.88 -2.03 -3.67
N SER A 39 4.10 -1.94 -4.20
CA SER A 39 5.24 -1.31 -3.50
C SER A 39 5.00 0.17 -3.23
N VAL A 40 4.43 0.91 -4.20
CA VAL A 40 4.04 2.31 -4.02
C VAL A 40 2.97 2.44 -2.92
N ASN A 41 1.97 1.55 -2.90
CA ASN A 41 0.94 1.55 -1.86
C ASN A 41 1.50 1.30 -0.45
N VAL A 42 2.46 0.37 -0.30
CA VAL A 42 3.15 0.15 0.99
C VAL A 42 3.86 1.42 1.46
N HIS A 43 4.52 2.13 0.54
CA HIS A 43 5.23 3.35 0.88
C HIS A 43 4.28 4.51 1.23
N LEU A 44 3.16 4.61 0.50
CA LEU A 44 2.12 5.60 0.79
C LEU A 44 1.46 5.34 2.15
N ASP A 45 1.13 4.10 2.49
CA ASP A 45 0.61 3.72 3.81
C ASP A 45 1.59 4.08 4.93
N ALA A 46 2.88 3.80 4.74
CA ALA A 46 3.91 4.19 5.70
C ALA A 46 3.99 5.72 5.88
N ARG A 47 3.93 6.47 4.77
CA ARG A 47 3.97 7.94 4.80
C ARG A 47 2.72 8.52 5.47
N LEU A 48 1.54 7.98 5.20
CA LEU A 48 0.28 8.41 5.83
C LEU A 48 0.32 8.20 7.34
N LYS A 49 0.86 7.07 7.81
CA LYS A 49 1.05 6.79 9.25
C LYS A 49 1.99 7.77 9.93
N VAL A 50 3.07 8.16 9.26
CA VAL A 50 4.03 9.14 9.81
C VAL A 50 3.46 10.55 9.78
N SER A 51 2.73 10.90 8.72
CA SER A 51 2.17 12.25 8.54
C SER A 51 0.96 12.53 9.44
N GLY A 52 0.37 11.52 10.09
CA GLY A 52 -0.88 11.68 10.86
C GLY A 52 -2.06 12.17 10.02
N PHE A 53 -1.97 12.00 8.70
CA PHE A 53 -2.91 12.58 7.76
C PHE A 53 -4.24 11.84 7.81
N ASN A 54 -5.32 12.56 8.09
CA ASN A 54 -6.67 12.02 8.09
C ASN A 54 -7.42 12.56 6.86
N PHE A 55 -7.83 11.67 5.95
CA PHE A 55 -8.59 12.07 4.77
C PHE A 55 -9.94 12.70 5.16
N ILE A 56 -10.50 12.29 6.31
CA ILE A 56 -11.76 12.84 6.82
C ILE A 56 -11.59 14.33 7.15
N SER A 57 -10.50 14.72 7.82
CA SER A 57 -10.28 16.13 8.15
C SER A 57 -10.06 17.00 6.91
N LEU A 58 -9.45 16.46 5.85
CA LEU A 58 -9.30 17.18 4.58
C LEU A 58 -10.66 17.38 3.87
N ILE A 59 -11.52 16.36 3.89
CA ILE A 59 -12.85 16.43 3.29
C ILE A 59 -13.76 17.38 4.08
N GLU A 60 -13.71 17.34 5.41
CA GLU A 60 -14.42 18.31 6.25
C GLU A 60 -13.97 19.74 5.98
N GLU A 61 -12.66 19.97 5.84
CA GLU A 61 -12.13 21.30 5.51
C GLU A 61 -12.59 21.78 4.12
N SER A 62 -12.65 20.90 3.13
CA SER A 62 -13.08 21.26 1.77
C SER A 62 -14.58 21.48 1.67
N MET A 63 -15.39 20.73 2.43
CA MET A 63 -16.85 20.94 2.53
C MET A 63 -17.17 22.23 3.28
N CYS A 64 -16.42 22.56 4.34
CA CYS A 64 -16.63 23.79 5.13
C CYS A 64 -16.20 25.06 4.39
N LYS A 65 -15.23 24.97 3.46
CA LYS A 65 -14.84 26.08 2.55
C LYS A 65 -15.83 26.30 1.40
N ALA A 66 -16.71 25.33 1.13
CA ALA A 66 -17.69 25.40 0.05
C ALA A 66 -19.07 25.91 0.49
N ALA A 67 -19.30 26.05 1.80
CA ALA A 67 -20.50 26.63 2.41
C ALA A 67 -20.29 28.11 2.75
#